data_AF-A0A5C6DRE7-F1
#
_entry.id   AF-A0A5C6DRE7-F1
#
_cell.length_a   1.000
_cell.length_b   1.000
_cell.length_c   1.000
_cell.angle_alpha   90.00
_cell.angle_beta   90.00
_cell.angle_gamma   90.00
#
_symmetry.space_group_name_H-M   'P 1'
#
loop_
_entity.id
_entity.type
_entity.pdbx_description
1 polymer ?
#
loop_
_entity_poly.entity_id
_entity_poly.type
_entity_poly.pdbx_seq_one_letter_code
_entity_poly.pdbx_strand_id
1 'polypeptide(L)' 'MSVLMVALPVAIALGATALFACIWSIRRGQFDDLQSPSVRLLVDEKPVDEHGNDDPPTPNPS' A
#
# COMPACT_ATOMS: atom_id res chain seq x y z
N MET A 1 25.94 16.58 -41.04
CA MET A 1 25.82 16.49 -39.56
C MET A 1 25.16 15.17 -39.21
N SER A 2 25.76 14.39 -38.32
CA SER A 2 25.23 13.07 -37.95
C SER A 2 24.23 13.18 -36.81
N VAL A 3 23.08 12.52 -36.93
CA VAL A 3 22.04 12.43 -35.88
C VAL A 3 22.61 11.92 -34.55
N LEU A 4 23.69 11.13 -34.60
CA LEU A 4 24.37 10.61 -33.41
C LEU A 4 24.90 11.71 -32.49
N MET A 5 25.32 12.86 -33.04
CA MET A 5 25.82 13.99 -32.23
C MET A 5 24.74 14.59 -31.33
N VAL A 6 23.46 14.42 -31.67
CA VAL A 6 22.33 14.91 -30.87
C VAL A 6 21.70 13.77 -30.06
N ALA A 7 21.52 12.60 -30.67
CA ALA A 7 20.87 11.47 -30.02
C ALA A 7 21.67 10.93 -28.83
N LEU A 8 23.01 10.89 -28.94
CA LEU A 8 23.87 10.37 -27.87
C LEU A 8 23.81 11.20 -26.57
N PRO A 9 24.01 12.53 -26.58
CA PRO A 9 23.89 13.32 -25.35
C PRO A 9 22.47 13.33 -24.78
N VAL A 10 21.43 13.31 -25.64
CA VAL A 10 20.03 13.22 -25.20
C VAL A 10 19.77 11.89 -24.47
N ALA A 11 20.24 10.77 -25.02
CA ALA A 11 20.09 9.46 -24.37
C ALA A 11 20.79 9.41 -23.01
N ILE A 12 22.01 9.95 -22.91
CA ILE A 12 22.76 10.02 -21.65
C ILE A 12 22.01 10.90 -20.64
N ALA A 13 21.52 12.07 -21.05
CA ALA A 13 20.76 12.97 -20.18
C ALA A 13 19.49 12.28 -19.65
N LEU A 14 18.69 11.65 -20.53
CA LEU A 14 17.49 10.94 -20.13
C LEU A 14 17.79 9.77 -19.17
N GLY A 15 18.84 8.98 -19.46
CA GLY A 15 19.27 7.89 -18.59
C GLY A 15 19.72 8.39 -17.21
N ALA A 16 20.51 9.46 -17.16
CA ALA A 16 20.97 10.07 -15.91
C ALA A 16 19.80 10.64 -15.10
N THR A 17 18.85 11.34 -15.75
CA THR A 17 17.65 11.87 -15.09
C THR A 17 16.79 10.76 -14.52
N ALA A 18 16.54 9.68 -15.28
CA ALA A 18 15.77 8.55 -14.81
C ALA A 18 16.43 7.85 -13.61
N LEU A 19 17.74 7.62 -13.68
CA LEU A 19 18.50 7.01 -12.58
C LEU A 19 18.47 7.89 -11.33
N PHE A 20 18.68 9.19 -11.48
CA PHE A 20 18.62 10.15 -10.37
C PHE A 20 17.24 10.17 -9.71
N ALA A 21 16.17 10.25 -10.53
CA ALA A 21 14.80 10.22 -10.03
C ALA A 21 14.47 8.93 -9.28
N CYS A 22 14.93 7.78 -9.79
CA CYS A 22 14.76 6.48 -9.15
C CYS A 22 15.45 6.42 -7.78
N ILE A 23 16.74 6.80 -7.71
CA ILE A 23 17.50 6.83 -6.46
C ILE A 23 16.84 7.79 -5.45
N TRP A 24 16.39 8.95 -5.89
CA TRP A 24 15.70 9.92 -5.05
C TRP A 24 14.37 9.38 -4.50
N SER A 25 13.58 8.69 -5.32
CA SER A 25 12.32 8.06 -4.91
C SER A 25 12.53 6.98 -3.84
N ILE A 26 13.56 6.14 -4.01
CA ILE A 26 13.92 5.11 -3.02
C ILE A 26 14.34 5.76 -1.70
N ARG A 27 15.20 6.79 -1.75
CA ARG A 27 15.66 7.51 -0.56
C ARG A 27 14.54 8.25 0.17
N ARG A 28 13.48 8.65 -0.54
CA ARG A 28 12.30 9.33 0.04
C ARG A 28 11.33 8.38 0.73
N GLY A 29 11.58 7.07 0.72
CA GLY A 29 10.73 6.10 1.41
C GLY A 29 9.35 5.93 0.78
N GLN A 30 9.16 6.31 -0.49
CA GLN A 30 7.86 6.16 -1.19
C GLN A 30 7.37 4.70 -1.30
N PHE A 31 8.24 3.73 -1.03
CA PHE A 31 7.91 2.31 -1.01
C PHE A 31 7.60 1.76 0.40
N ASP A 32 7.73 2.58 1.44
CA ASP A 32 7.49 2.18 2.84
C ASP A 32 5.98 1.99 3.13
N ASP A 33 5.12 2.67 2.36
CA ASP A 33 3.65 2.57 2.48
C ASP A 33 3.06 1.27 1.89
N LEU A 34 3.90 0.37 1.35
CA LEU A 34 3.48 -0.99 0.99
C LEU A 34 3.17 -1.87 2.21
N GLN A 35 3.51 -1.41 3.41
CA GLN A 35 3.16 -2.07 4.68
C GLN A 35 1.77 -1.67 5.22
N SER A 36 1.08 -0.72 4.59
CA SER A 36 -0.31 -0.42 4.95
C SER A 36 -1.17 -1.65 4.64
N PRO A 37 -1.86 -2.24 5.64
CA PRO A 37 -2.62 -3.46 5.44
C PRO A 37 -3.82 -3.14 4.56
N SER A 38 -3.65 -3.29 3.24
CA SER A 38 -4.73 -3.27 2.23
C SER A 38 -5.86 -4.26 2.56
N VAL A 39 -5.57 -5.20 3.47
CA VAL A 39 -6.49 -6.18 4.02
C VAL A 39 -7.53 -5.58 4.98
N ARG A 40 -7.28 -4.42 5.61
CA ARG A 40 -8.28 -3.78 6.48
C ARG A 40 -9.53 -3.29 5.73
N LEU A 41 -9.46 -3.12 4.42
CA LEU A 41 -10.62 -2.71 3.61
C LEU A 41 -11.48 -3.90 3.15
N LEU A 42 -10.92 -5.13 3.10
CA LEU A 42 -11.65 -6.36 2.73
C LEU A 42 -12.14 -7.16 3.94
N VAL A 43 -11.57 -6.93 5.12
CA VAL A 43 -12.13 -7.45 6.37
C VAL A 43 -13.16 -6.42 6.81
N ASP A 44 -14.36 -6.54 6.23
CA ASP A 44 -15.58 -5.95 6.76
C ASP A 44 -15.63 -6.34 8.24
N GLU A 45 -15.37 -5.39 9.14
CA GLU A 45 -15.63 -5.54 10.56
C GLU A 45 -17.13 -5.75 10.68
N LYS A 46 -17.58 -7.00 10.47
CA LYS A 46 -18.90 -7.41 10.92
C LYS A 46 -18.93 -7.01 12.40
N PRO A 47 -19.79 -6.05 12.79
CA PRO A 47 -19.97 -5.77 14.20
C PRO A 47 -20.33 -7.09 14.83
N VAL A 48 -19.57 -7.50 15.84
CA VAL A 48 -20.08 -8.52 16.76
C VAL A 48 -21.29 -7.84 17.38
N ASP A 49 -22.47 -8.26 16.96
CA ASP A 49 -23.73 -7.82 17.53
C ASP A 49 -23.70 -8.21 19.02
N GLU A 50 -23.27 -7.27 19.87
CA GLU A 50 -23.14 -7.47 21.31
C GLU A 50 -24.49 -7.28 22.04
N HIS A 51 -25.59 -7.74 21.43
CA HIS A 51 -26.90 -7.73 22.08
C HIS A 51 -27.80 -8.86 21.59
N GLY A 52 -28.10 -9.81 22.48
CA GLY A 52 -29.27 -10.65 22.31
C GLY A 52 -29.33 -11.91 23.16
N ASN A 53 -29.32 -11.76 24.49
CA ASN A 53 -29.91 -12.73 25.44
C ASN A 53 -29.53 -14.21 25.26
N ASP A 54 -28.36 -14.62 25.77
CA ASP A 54 -28.19 -16.00 26.24
C ASP A 54 -28.50 -16.04 27.74
N ASP A 55 -29.53 -16.81 28.09
CA ASP A 55 -30.29 -16.83 29.34
C ASP A 55 -29.49 -17.00 30.66
N PRO A 56 -29.93 -16.38 31.78
CA PRO A 56 -29.68 -16.89 33.13
C PRO A 56 -30.84 -17.79 33.62
N PRO A 57 -30.60 -18.67 34.60
CA PRO A 57 -31.11 -20.05 34.61
C PRO A 57 -32.57 -20.17 35.04
N THR A 58 -33.32 -21.08 34.43
CA THR A 58 -34.61 -21.54 34.99
C THR A 58 -34.37 -22.24 36.34
N PRO A 59 -34.98 -21.80 37.46
CA PRO A 59 -35.00 -22.57 38.68
C PRO A 59 -36.19 -23.53 38.66
N ASN A 60 -35.86 -24.82 38.55
CA ASN A 60 -36.45 -26.01 39.17
C ASN A 60 -38.00 -26.15 39.28
N PRO A 61 -38.60 -27.23 38.73
CA PRO A 61 -40.02 -27.55 38.96
C PRO A 61 -40.32 -27.91 40.42
N SER A 62 -41.42 -27.37 40.94
CA SER A 62 -42.10 -27.85 42.16
C SER A 62 -43.22 -28.83 41.81
#